data_AF-A0A170VUN3-F1
#
_entry.id   AF-A0A170VUN3-F1
#
_cell.length_a   1.000
_cell.length_b   1.000
_cell.length_c   1.000
_cell.angle_alpha   90.00
_cell.angle_beta   90.00
_cell.angle_gamma   90.00
#
_symmetry.space_group_name_H-M   'P 1'
#
loop_
_entity.id
_entity.type
_entity.pdbx_description
1 polymer ?
#
loop_
_entity_poly.entity_id
_entity_poly.type
_entity_poly.pdbx_seq_one_letter_code
_entity_poly.pdbx_strand_id
1 'polypeptide(L)'
;IIREFNENLRSHERRDIHSPDFIQGNHPNVEHLPLISKDRNGNRKFRPKYIALLIIVSCLLCISVIFVIIYGLRKETDDDLPATFTHRYRDRTKWYALPPKHQLLSFTYLPPLFVVVSHTVSQPCSTPALCSVAVRNIQAMQMAGPYDDIAYSFLVAGDGLIYEGRGWRK
;
A
#
# COMPACT_ATOMS: atom_id res chain seq x y z
N ILE A 1 10.08 86.38 -2.95
CA ILE A 1 10.09 84.95 -2.54
C ILE A 1 8.73 84.38 -2.08
N ILE A 2 7.68 85.16 -1.75
CA ILE A 2 6.28 84.62 -1.73
C ILE A 2 5.36 85.28 -2.78
N ARG A 3 5.76 86.40 -3.40
CA ARG A 3 4.99 87.06 -4.47
C ARG A 3 5.35 86.65 -5.91
N GLU A 4 6.59 86.25 -6.19
CA GLU A 4 7.00 85.80 -7.55
C GLU A 4 6.60 84.35 -7.87
N PHE A 5 6.33 83.53 -6.85
CA PHE A 5 5.92 82.14 -7.08
C PHE A 5 4.47 82.02 -7.55
N ASN A 6 3.64 83.03 -7.28
CA ASN A 6 2.19 82.96 -7.49
C ASN A 6 1.71 83.49 -8.86
N GLU A 7 2.55 84.23 -9.59
CA GLU A 7 2.24 84.64 -10.97
C GLU A 7 2.65 83.59 -12.01
N ASN A 8 3.69 82.81 -11.73
CA ASN A 8 4.15 81.75 -12.62
C ASN A 8 3.15 80.56 -12.70
N LEU A 9 2.29 80.40 -11.69
CA LEU A 9 1.25 79.37 -11.65
C LEU A 9 -0.01 79.73 -12.46
N ARG A 10 -0.28 81.02 -12.73
CA ARG A 10 -1.46 81.44 -13.53
C ARG A 10 -1.22 81.45 -15.04
N SER A 11 0.03 81.51 -15.49
CA SER A 11 0.36 81.49 -16.92
C SER A 11 0.41 80.10 -17.53
N HIS A 12 0.42 79.04 -16.72
CA HIS A 12 0.42 77.65 -17.20
C HIS A 12 -0.95 76.98 -17.25
N GLU A 13 -1.99 77.60 -16.68
CA GLU A 13 -3.34 77.01 -16.59
C GLU A 13 -4.24 77.30 -17.80
N ARG A 14 -3.74 77.98 -18.86
CA ARG A 14 -4.61 78.44 -19.97
C ARG A 14 -4.14 78.13 -21.39
N ARG A 15 -3.30 77.12 -21.61
CA ARG A 15 -3.08 76.63 -22.97
C ARG A 15 -3.11 75.11 -23.05
N ASP A 16 -4.04 74.68 -23.89
CA ASP A 16 -4.04 73.44 -24.66
C ASP A 16 -4.71 72.23 -23.99
N ILE A 17 -6.04 72.35 -23.99
CA ILE A 17 -6.98 71.27 -24.26
C ILE A 17 -6.55 70.58 -25.57
N HIS A 18 -5.77 69.52 -25.46
CA HIS A 18 -5.80 68.42 -26.42
C HIS A 18 -5.53 67.10 -25.70
N SER A 19 -6.54 66.24 -25.75
CA SER A 19 -6.58 64.92 -25.12
C SER A 19 -5.53 64.01 -25.75
N PRO A 20 -4.61 63.41 -24.97
CA PRO A 20 -3.92 62.21 -25.40
C PRO A 20 -4.82 61.01 -25.08
N ASP A 21 -5.10 60.19 -26.09
CA ASP A 21 -5.87 58.96 -25.99
C ASP A 21 -5.41 58.10 -24.80
N PHE A 22 -6.23 58.05 -23.76
CA PHE A 22 -6.10 57.08 -22.68
C PHE A 22 -6.61 55.74 -23.22
N ILE A 23 -5.68 54.87 -23.63
CA ILE A 23 -5.96 53.45 -23.85
C ILE A 23 -6.47 52.89 -22.52
N GLN A 24 -7.78 52.81 -22.38
CA GLN A 24 -8.41 52.07 -21.30
C GLN A 24 -8.09 50.59 -21.54
N GLY A 25 -7.11 50.08 -20.79
CA GLY A 25 -6.84 48.66 -20.70
C GLY A 25 -8.14 47.95 -20.34
N ASN A 26 -8.65 47.16 -21.29
CA ASN A 26 -9.71 46.19 -21.04
C ASN A 26 -9.24 45.27 -19.91
N HIS A 27 -9.76 45.46 -18.69
CA HIS A 27 -9.86 44.34 -17.77
C HIS A 27 -10.78 43.32 -18.44
N PRO A 28 -10.31 42.10 -18.75
CA PRO A 28 -11.23 41.07 -19.20
C PRO A 28 -12.20 40.84 -18.06
N ASN A 29 -13.46 41.15 -18.34
CA ASN A 29 -14.61 40.78 -17.52
C ASN A 29 -14.45 39.28 -17.24
N VAL A 30 -14.11 38.91 -16.01
CA VAL A 30 -14.15 37.51 -15.60
C VAL A 30 -15.62 37.19 -15.44
N GLU A 31 -16.30 36.94 -16.55
CA GLU A 31 -17.61 36.30 -16.55
C GLU A 31 -17.45 34.98 -15.81
N HIS A 32 -17.92 34.93 -14.57
CA HIS A 32 -18.14 33.67 -13.88
C HIS A 32 -19.21 32.91 -14.65
N LEU A 33 -18.76 32.06 -15.57
CA LEU A 33 -19.61 31.31 -16.47
C LEU A 33 -20.55 30.42 -15.62
N PRO A 34 -21.88 30.63 -15.66
CA PRO A 34 -22.79 29.88 -14.82
C PRO A 34 -22.79 28.41 -15.25
N LEU A 35 -22.68 27.50 -14.28
CA LEU A 35 -22.66 26.04 -14.46
C LEU A 35 -23.90 25.48 -15.16
N ILE A 36 -24.97 26.28 -15.26
CA ILE A 36 -26.29 25.90 -15.76
C ILE A 36 -26.64 26.80 -16.95
N SER A 37 -26.78 26.21 -18.14
CA SER A 37 -27.36 26.92 -19.30
C SER A 37 -28.87 26.64 -19.38
N LYS A 38 -29.67 27.71 -19.47
CA LYS A 38 -31.12 27.63 -19.66
C LYS A 38 -31.41 27.51 -21.16
N ASP A 39 -32.17 26.50 -21.57
CA ASP A 39 -32.57 26.38 -22.97
C ASP A 39 -33.67 27.40 -23.33
N ARG A 40 -34.00 27.51 -24.62
CA ARG A 40 -35.03 28.44 -25.12
C ARG A 40 -36.43 28.22 -24.50
N ASN A 41 -36.66 27.10 -23.82
CA ASN A 41 -37.91 26.75 -23.17
C ASN A 41 -37.84 26.89 -21.63
N GLY A 42 -36.76 27.47 -21.10
CA GLY A 42 -36.59 27.68 -19.68
C GLY A 42 -36.04 26.48 -18.90
N ASN A 43 -35.74 25.36 -19.57
CA ASN A 43 -35.27 24.15 -18.92
C ASN A 43 -33.75 24.22 -18.65
N ARG A 44 -33.35 23.85 -17.43
CA ARG A 44 -31.95 23.76 -17.04
C ARG A 44 -31.30 22.58 -17.77
N LYS A 45 -30.47 22.84 -18.78
CA LYS A 45 -29.66 21.81 -19.45
C LYS A 45 -28.24 21.88 -18.92
N PHE A 46 -27.82 20.83 -18.23
CA PHE A 46 -26.42 20.63 -17.86
C PHE A 46 -25.60 20.48 -19.14
N ARG A 47 -24.53 21.27 -19.26
CA ARG A 47 -23.69 21.20 -20.47
C ARG A 47 -22.99 19.83 -20.48
N PRO A 48 -22.94 19.13 -21.64
CA PRO A 48 -22.46 17.75 -21.72
C PRO A 48 -21.01 17.59 -21.23
N LYS A 49 -20.20 18.65 -21.31
CA LYS A 49 -18.84 18.71 -20.77
C LYS A 49 -18.78 18.52 -19.25
N TYR A 50 -19.73 19.10 -18.51
CA TYR A 50 -19.81 18.93 -17.05
C TYR A 50 -20.36 17.54 -16.67
N ILE A 51 -21.26 16.98 -17.48
CA ILE A 51 -21.75 15.60 -17.27
C ILE A 51 -20.59 14.60 -17.45
N ALA A 52 -19.80 14.75 -18.54
CA ALA A 52 -18.62 13.93 -18.76
C ALA A 52 -17.58 14.07 -17.63
N LEU A 53 -17.35 15.30 -17.15
CA LEU A 53 -16.44 15.55 -16.02
C LEU A 53 -16.93 14.87 -14.73
N LEU A 54 -18.23 14.94 -14.43
CA LEU A 54 -18.80 14.27 -13.25
C LEU A 54 -18.68 12.74 -13.34
N ILE A 55 -18.88 12.16 -14.53
CA ILE A 55 -18.70 10.71 -14.74
C ILE A 55 -17.23 10.31 -14.53
N ILE A 56 -16.27 11.05 -15.09
CA ILE A 56 -14.85 10.77 -14.93
C ILE A 56 -14.44 10.84 -13.46
N VAL A 57 -14.86 11.88 -12.74
CA VAL A 57 -14.59 12.03 -11.30
C VAL A 57 -15.21 10.89 -10.51
N SER A 58 -16.45 10.50 -10.82
CA SER A 58 -17.10 9.33 -10.21
C SER A 58 -16.33 8.04 -10.48
N CYS A 59 -15.88 7.81 -11.70
CA CYS A 59 -15.09 6.63 -12.06
C CYS A 59 -13.75 6.60 -11.31
N LEU A 60 -13.05 7.73 -11.22
CA LEU A 60 -11.78 7.82 -10.48
C LEU A 60 -11.97 7.56 -8.99
N LEU A 61 -13.04 8.10 -8.38
CA LEU A 61 -13.39 7.80 -7.00
C LEU A 61 -13.71 6.31 -6.82
N CYS A 62 -14.53 5.72 -7.68
CA CYS A 62 -14.81 4.28 -7.63
C CYS A 62 -13.54 3.44 -7.78
N ILE A 63 -12.65 3.78 -8.73
CA ILE A 63 -11.37 3.09 -8.93
C ILE A 63 -10.49 3.21 -7.68
N SER A 64 -10.41 4.40 -7.08
CA SER A 64 -9.63 4.59 -5.83
C SER A 64 -10.21 3.79 -4.67
N VAL A 65 -11.54 3.70 -4.55
CA VAL A 65 -12.20 2.90 -3.51
C VAL A 65 -11.95 1.41 -3.76
N ILE A 66 -12.06 0.95 -5.00
CA ILE A 66 -11.74 -0.43 -5.39
C ILE A 66 -10.27 -0.73 -5.10
N PHE A 67 -9.35 0.19 -5.41
CA PHE A 67 -7.93 0.03 -5.09
C PHE A 67 -7.73 -0.04 -3.57
N VAL A 68 -8.32 0.86 -2.79
CA VAL A 68 -8.26 0.80 -1.32
C VAL A 68 -8.87 -0.50 -0.78
N ILE A 69 -9.94 -1.03 -1.37
CA ILE A 69 -10.52 -2.32 -0.99
C ILE A 69 -9.59 -3.48 -1.38
N ILE A 70 -9.05 -3.52 -2.59
CA ILE A 70 -8.12 -4.58 -3.05
C ILE A 70 -6.86 -4.59 -2.20
N TYR A 71 -6.27 -3.43 -1.92
CA TYR A 71 -5.05 -3.33 -1.13
C TYR A 71 -5.31 -3.41 0.38
N GLY A 72 -6.48 -2.97 0.84
CA GLY A 72 -6.90 -3.03 2.25
C GLY A 72 -7.37 -4.42 2.68
N LEU A 73 -8.07 -5.16 1.82
CA LEU A 73 -8.30 -6.60 1.99
C LEU A 73 -7.00 -7.39 1.89
N ARG A 74 -5.95 -6.82 1.28
CA ARG A 74 -4.59 -7.34 1.28
C ARG A 74 -3.75 -6.87 2.47
N LYS A 75 -4.38 -6.45 3.57
CA LYS A 75 -3.71 -6.40 4.87
C LYS A 75 -4.10 -7.61 5.70
N GLU A 76 -3.85 -8.79 5.16
CA GLU A 76 -3.83 -10.05 5.90
C GLU A 76 -2.37 -10.52 5.79
N THR A 77 -1.60 -10.48 6.88
CA THR A 77 -0.48 -11.43 7.10
C THR A 77 0.30 -11.28 8.41
N ASP A 78 0.27 -10.16 9.13
CA ASP A 78 1.02 -10.06 10.41
C ASP A 78 0.15 -9.94 11.67
N ASP A 79 -1.05 -9.35 11.58
CA ASP A 79 -1.87 -9.02 12.76
C ASP A 79 -2.78 -10.16 13.25
N ASP A 80 -2.95 -11.25 12.48
CA ASP A 80 -3.84 -12.38 12.81
C ASP A 80 -3.11 -13.62 13.38
N LEU A 81 -1.78 -13.57 13.49
CA LEU A 81 -1.03 -14.67 14.09
C LEU A 81 -1.20 -14.67 15.62
N PRO A 82 -1.75 -15.75 16.21
CA PRO A 82 -2.06 -15.79 17.64
C PRO A 82 -0.79 -15.52 18.47
N ALA A 83 -0.85 -14.59 19.43
CA ALA A 83 0.33 -14.15 20.18
C ALA A 83 1.00 -15.27 20.99
N THR A 84 0.26 -16.31 21.34
CA THR A 84 0.73 -17.41 22.18
C THR A 84 1.50 -18.46 21.37
N PHE A 85 2.69 -18.82 21.84
CA PHE A 85 3.53 -19.87 21.25
C PHE A 85 2.74 -21.16 20.97
N THR A 86 1.94 -21.64 21.92
CA THR A 86 1.13 -22.86 21.81
C THR A 86 0.21 -22.87 20.60
N HIS A 87 -0.34 -21.72 20.22
CA HIS A 87 -1.19 -21.60 19.04
C HIS A 87 -0.41 -21.59 17.74
N ARG A 88 0.83 -21.08 17.75
CA ARG A 88 1.73 -21.10 16.59
C ARG A 88 2.42 -22.45 16.40
N TYR A 89 2.53 -23.23 17.45
CA TYR A 89 3.20 -24.52 17.44
C TYR A 89 2.40 -25.60 16.69
N ARG A 90 3.09 -26.27 15.77
CA ARG A 90 2.62 -27.43 15.01
C ARG A 90 3.53 -28.61 15.32
N ASP A 91 3.07 -29.45 16.24
CA ASP A 91 3.71 -30.73 16.51
C ASP A 91 3.72 -31.62 15.25
N ARG A 92 4.51 -32.69 15.31
CA ARG A 92 4.66 -33.65 14.20
C ARG A 92 3.36 -34.26 13.69
N THR A 93 2.33 -34.39 14.53
CA THR A 93 1.04 -34.96 14.12
C THR A 93 0.23 -33.98 13.28
N LYS A 94 0.30 -32.68 13.61
CA LYS A 94 -0.47 -31.63 12.92
C LYS A 94 -0.06 -31.41 11.46
N TRP A 95 1.18 -31.77 11.10
CA TRP A 95 1.66 -31.70 9.71
C TRP A 95 1.86 -33.08 9.07
N TYR A 96 1.41 -34.16 9.73
CA TYR A 96 1.49 -35.54 9.24
C TYR A 96 2.93 -35.98 8.93
N ALA A 97 3.84 -35.74 9.88
CA ALA A 97 5.23 -36.16 9.77
C ALA A 97 5.35 -37.69 9.65
N LEU A 98 6.23 -38.14 8.77
CA LEU A 98 6.69 -39.53 8.78
C LEU A 98 7.54 -39.79 10.04
N PRO A 99 7.56 -41.02 10.58
CA PRO A 99 8.53 -41.37 11.60
C PRO A 99 9.96 -41.36 11.01
N PRO A 100 11.00 -41.06 11.82
CA PRO A 100 12.38 -41.24 11.40
C PRO A 100 12.67 -42.66 10.93
N LYS A 101 13.55 -42.84 9.93
CA LYS A 101 14.00 -44.15 9.46
C LYS A 101 14.67 -44.97 10.56
N HIS A 102 15.46 -44.29 11.38
CA HIS A 102 16.22 -44.86 12.49
C HIS A 102 16.15 -43.96 13.71
N GLN A 103 16.61 -44.48 14.85
CA GLN A 103 16.68 -43.72 16.08
C GLN A 103 17.61 -42.51 15.93
N LEU A 104 17.06 -41.31 16.10
CA LEU A 104 17.84 -40.07 16.07
C LEU A 104 18.73 -39.96 17.33
N LEU A 105 19.97 -39.54 17.11
CA LEU A 105 20.91 -39.18 18.18
C LEU A 105 20.33 -38.05 19.03
N SER A 106 20.61 -38.07 20.33
CA SER A 106 20.20 -37.01 21.24
C SER A 106 21.30 -35.97 21.38
N PHE A 107 20.93 -34.72 21.67
CA PHE A 107 21.92 -33.69 22.00
C PHE A 107 22.72 -34.08 23.24
N THR A 108 24.04 -33.85 23.17
CA THR A 108 24.96 -34.08 24.29
C THR A 108 24.71 -33.11 25.45
N TYR A 109 24.32 -31.87 25.13
CA TYR A 109 24.05 -30.81 26.11
C TYR A 109 22.59 -30.37 26.02
N LEU A 110 21.92 -30.35 27.18
CA LEU A 110 20.56 -29.84 27.32
C LEU A 110 20.56 -28.74 28.40
N PRO A 111 20.09 -27.51 28.09
CA PRO A 111 19.60 -27.07 26.79
C PRO A 111 20.75 -26.96 25.74
N PRO A 112 20.43 -27.02 24.44
CA PRO A 112 21.42 -26.76 23.38
C PRO A 112 22.08 -25.39 23.56
N LEU A 113 23.41 -25.33 23.39
CA LEU A 113 24.19 -24.11 23.60
C LEU A 113 24.10 -23.13 22.45
N PHE A 114 23.74 -23.59 21.25
CA PHE A 114 23.74 -22.81 20.03
C PHE A 114 22.44 -23.01 19.26
N VAL A 115 22.01 -21.95 18.57
CA VAL A 115 20.92 -21.97 17.60
C VAL A 115 21.52 -21.61 16.25
N VAL A 116 21.32 -22.49 15.26
CA VAL A 116 21.74 -22.25 13.88
C VAL A 116 20.49 -21.98 13.05
N VAL A 117 20.46 -20.84 12.36
CA VAL A 117 19.36 -20.44 11.49
C VAL A 117 19.76 -20.68 10.04
N SER A 118 18.92 -21.42 9.30
CA SER A 118 19.13 -21.70 7.88
C SER A 118 17.82 -21.60 7.11
N HIS A 119 17.91 -21.24 5.83
CA HIS A 119 16.80 -21.29 4.89
C HIS A 119 16.67 -22.68 4.27
N THR A 120 15.46 -23.03 3.81
CA THR A 120 15.14 -24.35 3.23
C THR A 120 15.44 -24.47 1.74
N VAL A 121 15.64 -23.34 1.04
CA VAL A 121 15.71 -23.27 -0.43
C VAL A 121 14.49 -23.94 -1.10
N SER A 122 13.31 -23.86 -0.47
CA SER A 122 12.06 -24.43 -0.98
C SER A 122 11.14 -23.36 -1.57
N GLN A 123 10.09 -23.79 -2.27
CA GLN A 123 9.00 -22.89 -2.64
C GLN A 123 8.35 -22.28 -1.38
N PRO A 124 7.95 -21.01 -1.43
CA PRO A 124 7.22 -20.38 -0.33
C PRO A 124 5.81 -20.95 -0.21
N CYS A 125 5.22 -20.82 0.97
CA CYS A 125 3.85 -21.19 1.27
C CYS A 125 3.24 -20.10 2.17
N SER A 126 1.92 -19.96 2.19
CA SER A 126 1.25 -18.87 2.92
C SER A 126 0.04 -19.30 3.75
N THR A 127 -0.34 -20.58 3.70
CA THR A 127 -1.48 -21.09 4.47
C THR A 127 -1.08 -22.35 5.23
N PRO A 128 -1.71 -22.66 6.39
CA PRO A 128 -1.37 -23.84 7.18
C PRO A 128 -1.41 -25.15 6.41
N ALA A 129 -2.36 -25.30 5.48
CA ALA A 129 -2.46 -26.48 4.64
C ALA A 129 -1.29 -26.59 3.65
N LEU A 130 -0.98 -25.50 2.94
CA LEU A 130 0.13 -25.47 1.98
C LEU A 130 1.48 -25.61 2.66
N CYS A 131 1.66 -24.96 3.82
CA CYS A 131 2.89 -25.05 4.58
C CYS A 131 3.10 -26.43 5.21
N SER A 132 2.04 -27.11 5.64
CA SER A 132 2.14 -28.52 6.07
C SER A 132 2.59 -29.43 4.94
N VAL A 133 2.07 -29.23 3.71
CA VAL A 133 2.52 -29.97 2.52
C VAL A 133 3.98 -29.65 2.19
N ALA A 134 4.38 -28.38 2.26
CA ALA A 134 5.76 -27.96 1.99
C ALA A 134 6.76 -28.61 2.97
N VAL A 135 6.46 -28.60 4.27
CA VAL A 135 7.29 -29.23 5.30
C VAL A 135 7.38 -30.75 5.09
N ARG A 136 6.27 -31.42 4.75
CA ARG A 136 6.28 -32.84 4.37
C ARG A 136 7.16 -33.14 3.16
N ASN A 137 7.11 -32.29 2.14
CA ASN A 137 7.92 -32.46 0.94
C ASN A 137 9.41 -32.31 1.26
N ILE A 138 9.78 -31.36 2.13
CA ILE A 138 11.16 -31.22 2.62
C ILE A 138 11.59 -32.49 3.36
N GLN A 139 10.77 -33.00 4.28
CA GLN A 139 11.04 -34.26 4.99
C GLN A 139 11.25 -35.42 4.00
N ALA A 140 10.32 -35.60 3.06
CA ALA A 140 10.37 -36.67 2.08
C ALA A 140 11.63 -36.61 1.21
N MET A 141 12.02 -35.42 0.74
CA MET A 141 13.25 -35.24 -0.05
C MET A 141 14.51 -35.54 0.78
N GLN A 142 14.58 -35.07 2.03
CA GLN A 142 15.73 -35.33 2.90
C GLN A 142 15.84 -36.80 3.28
N MET A 143 14.70 -37.46 3.52
CA MET A 143 14.61 -38.90 3.75
C MET A 143 14.77 -39.72 2.46
N ALA A 144 14.60 -39.18 1.26
CA ALA A 144 15.03 -39.87 0.04
C ALA A 144 16.56 -39.84 -0.11
N GLY A 145 17.21 -38.84 0.51
CA GLY A 145 18.65 -38.69 0.56
C GLY A 145 19.29 -39.24 1.85
N PRO A 146 20.30 -38.55 2.40
CA PRO A 146 21.17 -39.09 3.44
C PRO A 146 20.58 -38.98 4.86
N TYR A 147 19.45 -38.32 5.04
CA TYR A 147 18.92 -38.08 6.37
C TYR A 147 17.92 -39.18 6.80
N ASP A 148 17.93 -39.48 8.10
CA ASP A 148 16.96 -40.37 8.71
C ASP A 148 15.60 -39.71 8.97
N ASP A 149 15.57 -38.37 9.00
CA ASP A 149 14.39 -37.54 9.19
C ASP A 149 14.66 -36.15 8.61
N ILE A 150 13.68 -35.24 8.65
CA ILE A 150 13.90 -33.83 8.37
C ILE A 150 15.11 -33.29 9.16
N ALA A 151 16.00 -32.56 8.50
CA ALA A 151 17.30 -32.16 9.07
C ALA A 151 17.18 -31.09 10.16
N TYR A 152 16.06 -30.37 10.20
CA TYR A 152 15.84 -29.24 11.10
C TYR A 152 15.18 -29.69 12.41
N SER A 153 15.57 -29.09 13.53
CA SER A 153 14.87 -29.26 14.81
C SER A 153 13.48 -28.60 14.76
N PHE A 154 13.40 -27.40 14.18
CA PHE A 154 12.18 -26.63 13.96
C PHE A 154 12.23 -25.89 12.63
N LEU A 155 11.07 -25.64 12.03
CA LEU A 155 10.92 -24.83 10.83
C LEU A 155 9.92 -23.71 11.09
N VAL A 156 10.18 -22.52 10.55
CA VAL A 156 9.19 -21.44 10.46
C VAL A 156 8.80 -21.32 8.99
N ALA A 157 7.54 -21.54 8.69
CA ALA A 157 7.04 -21.49 7.33
C ALA A 157 6.45 -20.11 6.99
N GLY A 158 6.09 -19.87 5.74
CA GLY A 158 5.62 -18.55 5.30
C GLY A 158 4.22 -18.16 5.78
N ASP A 159 3.50 -19.08 6.44
CA ASP A 159 2.29 -18.80 7.21
C ASP A 159 2.58 -18.32 8.65
N GLY A 160 3.86 -18.20 9.04
CA GLY A 160 4.30 -17.75 10.36
C GLY A 160 4.19 -18.78 11.48
N LEU A 161 3.79 -20.03 11.18
CA LEU A 161 3.68 -21.11 12.16
C LEU A 161 5.01 -21.84 12.37
N ILE A 162 5.17 -22.45 13.56
CA ILE A 162 6.38 -23.16 13.96
C ILE A 162 6.12 -24.66 13.84
N TYR A 163 6.80 -25.32 12.92
CA TYR A 163 6.68 -26.75 12.66
C TYR A 163 7.79 -27.51 13.39
N GLU A 164 7.40 -28.47 14.22
CA GLU A 164 8.34 -29.37 14.90
C GLU A 164 8.93 -30.37 13.90
N GLY A 165 10.25 -30.29 13.69
CA GLY A 165 11.03 -31.32 13.02
C GLY A 165 11.52 -32.34 14.04
N ARG A 166 12.83 -32.39 14.28
CA ARG A 166 13.42 -33.31 15.28
C ARG A 166 13.11 -32.94 16.74
N GLY A 167 12.75 -31.68 16.99
CA GLY A 167 12.40 -31.18 18.31
C GLY A 167 13.61 -30.80 19.16
N TRP A 168 13.38 -30.59 20.46
CA TRP A 168 14.36 -30.01 21.40
C TRP A 168 15.48 -30.95 21.86
N ARG A 169 15.37 -32.26 21.60
CA ARG A 169 16.24 -33.28 22.21
C ARG A 169 17.09 -34.05 21.20
N LYS A 170 16.95 -33.76 19.90
CA LYS A 170 17.43 -34.59 18.79
C LYS A 170 18.13 -33.75 17.72
#